data_AF-A0A6M4FU09-F1
#
_entry.id   AF-A0A6M4FU09-F1
#
_cell.length_a   1.000
_cell.length_b   1.000
_cell.length_c   1.000
_cell.angle_alpha   90.00
_cell.angle_beta   90.00
_cell.angle_gamma   90.00
#
_symmetry.space_group_name_H-M   'P 1'
#
loop_
_entity.id
_entity.type
_entity.pdbx_description
1 polymer ?
#
loop_
_entity_poly.entity_id
_entity_poly.type
_entity_poly.pdbx_seq_one_letter_code
_entity_poly.pdbx_strand_id
1 'polypeptide(L)'
;MSEERQPNVTVFNSALETGVRSLVILTANFPVALDLQRLVDFDYLVVHSGDVNGPESLHPPLPMREGELLVRRKIIESGLSLMMSRGLVTRIVRAEGIFYQASDYAKPFVDSMATPYMRILMDRAHWVGETFGNMDTAELQDLISRFFDKWTTQFQPSQGIGDS
;
A
#
# COMPACT_ATOMS: atom_id res chain seq x y z
N MET A 1 -36.59 3.72 22.83
CA MET A 1 -35.25 3.18 23.16
C MET A 1 -34.38 3.46 21.96
N SER A 2 -33.52 4.46 22.07
CA SER A 2 -32.70 4.94 20.96
C SER A 2 -31.54 3.97 20.77
N GLU A 3 -31.44 3.33 19.61
CA GLU A 3 -30.27 2.56 19.23
C GLU A 3 -29.08 3.51 19.09
N GLU A 4 -28.13 3.42 20.03
CA GLU A 4 -26.81 4.01 19.87
C GLU A 4 -26.15 3.37 18.64
N ARG A 5 -26.00 4.15 17.56
CA ARG A 5 -25.07 3.83 16.48
C ARG A 5 -23.68 3.76 17.08
N GLN A 6 -23.17 2.54 17.30
CA GLN A 6 -21.74 2.33 17.49
C GLN A 6 -21.02 2.96 16.29
N PRO A 7 -20.06 3.87 16.50
CA PRO A 7 -19.29 4.41 15.39
C PRO A 7 -18.58 3.23 14.73
N ASN A 8 -18.84 3.01 13.45
CA ASN A 8 -17.97 2.19 12.61
C ASN A 8 -16.60 2.85 12.64
N VAL A 9 -15.78 2.47 13.61
CA VAL A 9 -14.34 2.71 13.56
C VAL A 9 -13.92 1.97 12.31
N THR A 10 -13.62 2.69 11.24
CA THR A 10 -12.94 2.13 10.09
C THR A 10 -11.54 1.75 10.57
N VAL A 11 -11.41 0.55 11.14
CA VAL A 11 -10.16 0.02 11.71
C VAL A 11 -9.11 -0.18 10.62
N PHE A 12 -9.56 -0.30 9.37
CA PHE A 12 -8.72 -0.39 8.18
C PHE A 12 -8.64 0.97 7.45
N ASN A 13 -7.42 1.42 7.14
CA ASN A 13 -7.03 2.69 6.50
C ASN A 13 -6.85 3.93 7.41
N SER A 14 -6.49 3.72 8.68
CA SER A 14 -6.04 4.84 9.52
C SER A 14 -4.61 5.29 9.16
N ALA A 15 -4.27 6.55 9.42
CA ALA A 15 -2.90 7.05 9.25
C ALA A 15 -1.84 6.22 10.02
N LEU A 16 -2.24 5.59 11.14
CA LEU A 16 -1.38 4.68 11.89
C LEU A 16 -1.08 3.40 11.11
N GLU A 17 -2.12 2.71 10.62
CA GLU A 17 -1.96 1.46 9.86
C GLU A 17 -1.15 1.71 8.59
N THR A 18 -1.53 2.72 7.81
CA THR A 18 -0.82 3.06 6.57
C THR A 18 0.61 3.52 6.85
N GLY A 19 0.85 4.21 7.97
CA GLY A 19 2.20 4.53 8.43
C GLY A 19 3.02 3.28 8.73
N VAL A 20 2.45 2.28 9.40
CA VAL A 20 3.12 0.99 9.66
C VAL A 20 3.39 0.24 8.35
N ARG A 21 2.45 0.17 7.41
CA ARG A 21 2.69 -0.45 6.09
C ARG A 21 3.81 0.27 5.33
N SER A 22 3.79 1.60 5.31
CA SER A 22 4.86 2.40 4.70
C SER A 22 6.22 2.13 5.34
N LEU A 23 6.27 2.02 6.66
CA LEU A 23 7.49 1.68 7.39
C LEU A 23 7.99 0.27 7.04
N VAL A 24 7.10 -0.71 6.96
CA VAL A 24 7.45 -2.09 6.58
C VAL A 24 8.00 -2.14 5.16
N ILE A 25 7.37 -1.44 4.21
CA ILE A 25 7.85 -1.31 2.82
C ILE A 25 9.24 -0.70 2.78
N LEU A 26 9.45 0.43 3.46
CA LEU A 26 10.76 1.09 3.52
C LEU A 26 11.82 0.22 4.19
N THR A 27 11.43 -0.56 5.20
CA THR A 27 12.34 -1.49 5.92
C THR A 27 12.74 -2.65 5.02
N ALA A 28 11.80 -3.24 4.29
CA ALA A 28 12.06 -4.33 3.35
C ALA A 28 12.94 -3.92 2.17
N ASN A 29 12.92 -2.62 1.81
CA ASN A 29 13.70 -2.05 0.72
C ASN A 29 15.00 -1.37 1.20
N PHE A 30 15.31 -1.36 2.50
CA PHE A 30 16.51 -0.70 3.01
C PHE A 30 17.79 -1.29 2.36
N PRO A 31 18.77 -0.47 1.93
CA PRO A 31 18.91 0.97 2.14
C PRO A 31 18.32 1.86 1.03
N VAL A 32 17.43 1.37 0.18
CA VAL A 32 16.83 2.16 -0.89
C VAL A 32 15.88 3.22 -0.30
N ALA A 33 15.93 4.42 -0.87
CA ALA A 33 14.96 5.49 -0.57
C ALA A 33 13.91 5.55 -1.69
N LEU A 34 12.64 5.61 -1.32
CA LEU A 34 11.50 5.59 -2.24
C LEU A 34 10.82 6.96 -2.25
N ASP A 35 10.42 7.45 -3.41
CA ASP A 35 9.54 8.62 -3.48
C ASP A 35 8.10 8.25 -3.08
N LEU A 36 7.26 9.28 -2.91
CA LEU A 36 5.88 9.07 -2.49
C LEU A 36 5.07 8.25 -3.50
N GLN A 37 5.30 8.41 -4.80
CA GLN A 37 4.55 7.68 -5.81
C GLN A 37 4.88 6.18 -5.73
N ARG A 38 6.17 5.85 -5.62
CA ARG A 38 6.62 4.46 -5.47
C ARG A 38 6.05 3.81 -4.20
N LEU A 39 5.93 4.57 -3.10
CA LEU A 39 5.28 4.09 -1.88
C LEU A 39 3.78 3.82 -2.05
N VAL A 40 3.07 4.65 -2.83
CA VAL A 40 1.66 4.41 -3.18
C VAL A 40 1.53 3.12 -3.99
N ASP A 41 2.38 2.95 -5.01
CA ASP A 41 2.37 1.77 -5.87
C ASP A 41 2.71 0.50 -5.08
N PHE A 42 3.73 0.56 -4.21
CA PHE A 42 4.13 -0.58 -3.38
C PHE A 42 3.09 -0.90 -2.29
N ASP A 43 2.46 0.09 -1.67
CA ASP A 43 1.36 -0.13 -0.72
C ASP A 43 0.18 -0.85 -1.40
N TYR A 44 -0.13 -0.49 -2.65
CA TYR A 44 -1.13 -1.21 -3.44
C TYR A 44 -0.71 -2.67 -3.67
N LEU A 45 0.50 -2.90 -4.19
CA LEU A 45 0.99 -4.23 -4.55
C LEU A 45 1.16 -5.15 -3.33
N VAL A 46 1.53 -4.61 -2.17
CA VAL A 46 1.62 -5.37 -0.91
C VAL A 46 0.25 -5.85 -0.46
N VAL A 47 -0.76 -5.00 -0.58
CA VAL A 47 -2.13 -5.32 -0.16
C VAL A 47 -2.82 -6.26 -1.15
N HIS A 48 -2.57 -6.07 -2.45
CA HIS A 48 -3.26 -6.75 -3.55
C HIS A 48 -2.31 -7.63 -4.39
N SER A 49 -1.34 -8.28 -3.76
CA SER A 49 -0.30 -9.06 -4.45
C SER A 49 -0.86 -10.11 -5.42
N GLY A 50 -2.02 -10.70 -5.12
CA GLY A 50 -2.66 -11.68 -5.99
C GLY A 50 -3.12 -11.14 -7.35
N ASP A 51 -3.36 -9.82 -7.47
CA ASP A 51 -3.77 -9.21 -8.74
C ASP A 51 -2.69 -9.33 -9.81
N VAL A 52 -1.43 -9.32 -9.38
CA VAL A 52 -0.25 -9.28 -10.24
C VAL A 52 0.45 -10.64 -10.31
N ASN A 53 -0.31 -11.72 -10.10
CA ASN A 53 0.19 -13.10 -9.99
C ASN A 53 1.21 -13.30 -8.86
N GLY A 54 1.15 -12.47 -7.81
CA GLY A 54 1.93 -12.62 -6.61
C GLY A 54 1.30 -13.57 -5.59
N PRO A 55 1.86 -13.61 -4.37
CA PRO A 55 1.28 -14.36 -3.25
C PRO A 55 -0.15 -13.92 -2.92
N GLU A 56 -0.85 -14.68 -2.07
CA GLU A 56 -2.22 -14.36 -1.64
C GLU A 56 -2.29 -12.93 -1.06
N SER A 57 -3.27 -12.16 -1.54
CA SER A 57 -3.53 -10.77 -1.13
C SER A 57 -3.87 -10.68 0.36
N LEU A 58 -3.46 -9.59 1.01
CA LEU A 58 -3.79 -9.32 2.42
C LEU A 58 -5.26 -8.94 2.61
N HIS A 59 -5.87 -8.35 1.58
CA HIS A 59 -7.27 -7.92 1.60
C HIS A 59 -8.06 -8.60 0.48
N PRO A 60 -9.34 -8.95 0.74
CA PRO A 60 -10.22 -9.46 -0.31
C PRO A 60 -10.38 -8.43 -1.43
N PRO A 61 -10.66 -8.87 -2.67
CA PRO A 61 -10.91 -7.96 -3.77
C PRO A 61 -12.14 -7.08 -3.48
N LEU A 62 -11.95 -5.76 -3.43
CA LEU A 62 -13.03 -4.79 -3.32
C LEU A 62 -13.44 -4.29 -4.72
N PRO A 63 -14.74 -4.07 -4.99
CA PRO A 63 -15.18 -3.39 -6.20
C PRO A 63 -14.72 -1.92 -6.18
N MET A 64 -14.26 -1.40 -7.33
CA MET A 64 -13.88 0.01 -7.58
C MET A 64 -12.53 0.47 -6.98
N ARG A 65 -11.42 -0.12 -7.44
CA ARG A 65 -10.07 0.13 -6.90
C ARG A 65 -9.38 1.43 -7.36
N GLU A 66 -9.77 2.02 -8.50
CA GLU A 66 -9.12 3.24 -9.01
C GLU A 66 -9.31 4.47 -8.09
N GLY A 67 -10.51 4.63 -7.53
CA GLY A 67 -10.80 5.69 -6.55
C GLY A 67 -10.04 5.52 -5.23
N GLU A 68 -9.53 4.31 -4.95
CA GLU A 68 -8.77 4.00 -3.75
C GLU A 68 -7.38 4.64 -3.76
N LEU A 69 -6.69 4.67 -4.91
CA LEU A 69 -5.31 5.17 -5.00
C LEU A 69 -5.20 6.67 -4.68
N LEU A 70 -6.13 7.48 -5.19
CA LEU A 70 -6.18 8.93 -4.92
C LEU A 70 -6.43 9.24 -3.43
N VAL A 71 -7.29 8.45 -2.78
CA VAL A 71 -7.58 8.57 -1.35
C VAL A 71 -6.40 8.06 -0.52
N ARG A 72 -5.76 6.97 -0.93
CA ARG A 72 -4.59 6.37 -0.26
C ARG A 72 -3.38 7.30 -0.23
N ARG A 73 -3.12 8.08 -1.28
CA ARG A 73 -1.95 8.98 -1.31
C ARG A 73 -1.87 9.91 -0.09
N LYS A 74 -2.96 10.60 0.23
CA LYS A 74 -3.00 11.53 1.39
C LYS A 74 -2.86 10.81 2.73
N ILE A 75 -3.39 9.59 2.83
CA ILE A 75 -3.29 8.77 4.04
C ILE A 75 -1.84 8.27 4.20
N ILE A 76 -1.17 7.89 3.11
CA ILE A 76 0.25 7.52 3.10
C ILE A 76 1.12 8.72 3.52
N GLU A 77 0.90 9.91 2.97
CA GLU A 77 1.61 11.12 3.39
C GLU A 77 1.44 11.40 4.90
N SER A 78 0.22 11.22 5.42
CA SER A 78 -0.09 11.38 6.84
C SER A 78 0.62 10.31 7.69
N GLY A 79 0.63 9.06 7.22
CA GLY A 79 1.32 7.95 7.86
C GLY A 79 2.84 8.12 7.87
N LEU A 80 3.44 8.58 6.77
CA LEU A 80 4.87 8.93 6.69
C LEU A 80 5.20 10.04 7.68
N SER A 81 4.36 11.07 7.78
CA SER A 81 4.53 12.16 8.75
C SER A 81 4.52 11.63 10.19
N LEU A 82 3.62 10.70 10.50
CA LEU A 82 3.57 10.03 11.79
C LEU A 82 4.84 9.21 12.08
N MET A 83 5.34 8.44 11.11
CA MET A 83 6.55 7.64 11.27
C MET A 83 7.82 8.50 11.39
N MET A 84 7.89 9.62 10.66
CA MET A 84 8.95 10.61 10.80
C MET A 84 8.95 11.24 12.21
N SER A 85 7.77 11.60 12.75
CA SER A 85 7.67 12.13 14.12
C SER A 85 8.16 11.16 15.22
N ARG A 86 8.25 9.85 14.88
CA ARG A 86 8.76 8.79 15.76
C ARG A 86 10.21 8.42 15.48
N GLY A 87 10.87 9.09 14.53
CA GLY A 87 12.25 8.80 14.14
C GLY A 87 12.42 7.46 13.39
N LEU A 88 11.34 6.88 12.87
CA LEU A 88 11.36 5.58 12.19
C LEU A 88 11.59 5.71 10.67
N VAL A 89 11.30 6.89 10.11
CA VAL A 89 11.50 7.22 8.70
C VAL A 89 12.28 8.52 8.59
N THR A 90 13.22 8.56 7.65
CA THR A 90 14.00 9.75 7.29
C THR A 90 13.54 10.30 5.95
N ARG A 91 13.41 11.63 5.86
CA ARG A 91 13.16 12.34 4.60
C ARG A 91 14.49 12.76 3.96
N ILE A 92 14.67 12.42 2.69
CA ILE A 92 15.84 12.77 1.89
C ILE A 92 15.39 13.68 0.75
N VAL A 93 15.98 14.87 0.65
CA VAL A 93 15.70 15.81 -0.45
C VAL A 93 16.78 15.63 -1.51
N ARG A 94 16.35 15.42 -2.76
CA ARG A 94 17.22 15.30 -3.95
C ARG A 94 16.75 16.26 -5.04
N ALA A 95 17.50 16.36 -6.14
CA ALA A 95 17.12 17.22 -7.26
C ALA A 95 15.80 16.75 -7.92
N GLU A 96 15.53 15.46 -7.86
CA GLU A 96 14.35 14.80 -8.43
C GLU A 96 13.12 14.90 -7.51
N GLY A 97 13.28 15.34 -6.26
CA GLY A 97 12.18 15.52 -5.31
C GLY A 97 12.46 14.99 -3.91
N ILE A 98 11.38 14.57 -3.24
CA ILE A 98 11.41 14.06 -1.86
C ILE A 98 11.35 12.54 -1.87
N PHE A 99 12.29 11.94 -1.14
CA PHE A 99 12.37 10.51 -0.91
C PHE A 99 12.28 10.20 0.58
N TYR A 100 11.87 8.98 0.90
CA TYR A 100 11.72 8.46 2.24
C TYR A 100 12.54 7.19 2.37
N GLN A 101 13.19 7.01 3.52
CA GLN A 101 14.02 5.84 3.82
C GLN A 101 13.73 5.38 5.24
N ALA A 102 13.76 4.08 5.49
CA ALA A 102 13.75 3.55 6.85
C ALA A 102 14.98 4.06 7.62
N SER A 103 14.80 4.43 8.89
CA SER A 103 15.93 4.75 9.78
C SER A 103 16.52 3.48 10.40
N ASP A 104 17.65 3.61 11.10
CA ASP A 104 18.27 2.51 11.84
C ASP A 104 17.35 1.91 12.93
N TYR A 105 16.35 2.66 13.39
CA TYR A 105 15.37 2.21 14.38
C TYR A 105 14.18 1.46 13.77
N ALA A 106 14.00 1.51 12.45
CA ALA A 106 12.86 0.92 11.76
C ALA A 106 12.83 -0.61 11.90
N LYS A 107 13.94 -1.29 11.59
CA LYS A 107 14.00 -2.76 11.61
C LYS A 107 13.74 -3.33 13.01
N PRO A 108 14.39 -2.86 14.10
CA PRO A 108 14.06 -3.32 15.46
C PRO A 108 12.60 -3.07 15.85
N PHE A 109 12.03 -1.92 15.47
CA PHE A 109 10.63 -1.60 15.75
C PHE A 109 9.69 -2.57 15.04
N VAL A 110 9.91 -2.81 13.74
CA VAL A 110 9.07 -3.74 12.97
C VAL A 110 9.22 -5.17 13.47
N ASP A 111 10.43 -5.63 13.79
CA ASP A 111 10.69 -6.96 14.34
C ASP A 111 10.00 -7.18 15.70
N SER A 112 9.80 -6.12 16.48
CA SER A 112 9.08 -6.20 17.76
C SER A 112 7.58 -6.49 17.59
N MET A 113 7.02 -6.29 16.39
CA MET A 113 5.61 -6.56 16.10
C MET A 113 5.40 -8.03 15.74
N ALA A 114 5.16 -8.87 16.75
CA ALA A 114 5.07 -10.32 16.59
C ALA A 114 3.69 -10.86 16.17
N THR A 115 2.90 -10.12 15.39
CA THR A 115 1.57 -10.59 14.95
C THR A 115 1.65 -11.40 13.64
N PRO A 116 0.74 -12.36 13.41
CA PRO A 116 0.68 -13.08 12.13
C PRO A 116 0.51 -12.13 10.93
N TYR A 117 -0.31 -11.08 11.08
CA TYR A 117 -0.51 -10.07 10.05
C TYR A 117 0.81 -9.37 9.67
N MET A 118 1.62 -8.97 10.66
CA MET A 118 2.89 -8.27 10.39
C MET A 118 3.92 -9.15 9.69
N ARG A 119 3.92 -10.46 9.97
CA ARG A 119 4.77 -11.41 9.26
C ARG A 119 4.40 -11.49 7.78
N ILE A 120 3.11 -11.68 7.48
CA ILE A 120 2.63 -11.75 6.10
C ILE A 120 2.90 -10.42 5.38
N LEU A 121 2.65 -9.28 6.05
CA LEU A 121 2.92 -7.95 5.50
C LEU A 121 4.40 -7.76 5.14
N MET A 122 5.32 -8.20 6.01
CA MET A 122 6.76 -8.17 5.73
C MET A 122 7.13 -9.06 4.54
N ASP A 123 6.60 -10.28 4.48
CA ASP A 123 6.84 -11.19 3.35
C ASP A 123 6.36 -10.58 2.03
N ARG A 124 5.19 -9.93 2.01
CA ARG A 124 4.70 -9.21 0.82
C ARG A 124 5.57 -8.02 0.47
N ALA A 125 6.03 -7.24 1.46
CA ALA A 125 6.88 -6.09 1.22
C ALA A 125 8.24 -6.48 0.62
N HIS A 126 8.84 -7.58 1.11
CA HIS A 126 10.04 -8.16 0.51
C HIS A 126 9.79 -8.62 -0.92
N TRP A 127 8.72 -9.39 -1.13
CA TRP A 127 8.36 -9.87 -2.46
C TRP A 127 8.14 -8.71 -3.47
N VAL A 128 7.47 -7.63 -3.05
CA VAL A 128 7.28 -6.43 -3.90
C VAL A 128 8.62 -5.77 -4.21
N GLY A 129 9.49 -5.59 -3.22
CA GLY A 129 10.82 -5.00 -3.43
C GLY A 129 11.68 -5.83 -4.38
N GLU A 130 11.69 -7.15 -4.22
CA GLU A 130 12.44 -8.09 -5.07
C GLU A 130 11.90 -8.14 -6.49
N THR A 131 10.57 -8.11 -6.66
CA THR A 131 9.92 -8.29 -7.97
C THR A 131 9.91 -7.00 -8.79
N PHE A 132 9.66 -5.86 -8.15
CA PHE A 132 9.39 -4.60 -8.84
C PHE A 132 10.41 -3.49 -8.54
N GLY A 133 11.34 -3.69 -7.61
CA GLY A 133 12.29 -2.66 -7.17
C GLY A 133 13.21 -2.10 -8.27
N ASN A 134 13.47 -2.89 -9.31
CA ASN A 134 14.31 -2.49 -10.45
C ASN A 134 13.52 -1.90 -11.63
N MET A 135 12.19 -1.93 -11.59
CA MET A 135 11.37 -1.32 -12.66
C MET A 135 11.38 0.19 -12.50
N ASP A 136 11.39 0.92 -13.62
CA ASP A 136 11.20 2.36 -13.53
C ASP A 136 9.74 2.71 -13.13
N THR A 137 9.49 3.99 -12.88
CA THR A 137 8.17 4.43 -12.41
C THR A 137 7.10 4.27 -13.49
N ALA A 138 7.43 4.52 -14.75
CA ALA A 138 6.47 4.45 -15.85
C ALA A 138 6.09 2.99 -16.17
N GLU A 139 7.06 2.08 -16.17
CA GLU A 139 6.86 0.64 -16.33
C GLU A 139 5.95 0.08 -15.23
N LEU A 140 6.21 0.46 -13.97
CA LEU A 140 5.39 -0.01 -12.85
C LEU A 140 3.96 0.52 -12.92
N GLN A 141 3.79 1.80 -13.28
CA GLN A 141 2.47 2.40 -13.44
C GLN A 141 1.68 1.78 -14.59
N ASP A 142 2.31 1.52 -15.74
CA ASP A 142 1.67 0.84 -16.86
C ASP A 142 1.25 -0.59 -16.47
N LEU A 143 2.11 -1.31 -15.74
CA LEU A 143 1.80 -2.64 -15.21
C LEU A 143 0.56 -2.59 -14.29
N ILE A 144 0.54 -1.70 -13.30
CA ILE A 144 -0.58 -1.54 -12.37
C ILE A 144 -1.87 -1.15 -13.11
N SER A 145 -1.81 -0.21 -14.05
CA SER A 145 -2.96 0.23 -14.86
C SER A 145 -3.57 -0.90 -15.67
N ARG A 146 -2.76 -1.74 -16.33
CA ARG A 146 -3.28 -2.90 -17.09
C ARG A 146 -4.05 -3.89 -16.22
N PHE A 147 -3.67 -4.03 -14.95
CA PHE A 147 -4.42 -4.86 -14.01
C PHE A 147 -5.77 -4.23 -13.66
N PHE A 148 -5.83 -2.90 -13.49
CA PHE A 148 -7.12 -2.22 -13.31
C PHE A 148 -8.04 -2.37 -14.52
N ASP A 149 -7.54 -2.16 -15.73
CA ASP A 149 -8.33 -2.30 -16.96
C ASP A 149 -8.92 -3.70 -17.13
N LYS A 150 -8.11 -4.74 -16.85
CA LYS A 150 -8.55 -6.14 -16.88
C LYS A 150 -9.66 -6.40 -15.87
N TRP A 151 -9.59 -5.82 -14.68
CA TRP A 151 -10.61 -5.93 -13.64
C TRP A 151 -11.90 -5.19 -14.00
N THR A 152 -11.79 -3.94 -14.49
CA THR A 152 -12.93 -3.15 -14.94
C THR A 152 -13.72 -3.87 -16.05
N THR A 153 -13.01 -4.60 -16.91
CA THR A 153 -13.63 -5.41 -17.98
C THR A 153 -14.30 -6.69 -17.44
N GLN A 154 -13.73 -7.33 -16.40
CA GLN A 154 -14.26 -8.59 -15.85
C GLN A 154 -15.50 -8.42 -14.95
N PHE A 155 -15.75 -7.22 -14.45
CA PHE A 155 -16.84 -6.95 -13.51
C PHE A 155 -17.83 -5.87 -13.99
N GLN A 156 -17.94 -5.63 -15.30
CA GLN A 156 -19.14 -4.96 -15.81
C GLN A 156 -20.35 -5.87 -15.52
N PRO A 157 -21.37 -5.41 -14.77
CA PRO A 157 -22.61 -6.15 -14.66
C PRO A 157 -23.14 -6.26 -16.10
N SER A 158 -23.35 -7.50 -16.57
CA SER A 158 -24.09 -7.76 -17.80
C SER A 158 -25.41 -7.01 -17.67
N GLN A 159 -25.54 -5.88 -18.37
CA GLN A 159 -26.82 -5.24 -18.59
C GLN A 159 -27.67 -6.29 -19.29
N GLY A 160 -28.53 -6.95 -18.51
CA GLY A 160 -29.52 -7.86 -19.04
C GLY A 160 -30.36 -7.06 -20.02
N ILE A 161 -30.22 -7.38 -21.30
CA ILE A 161 -31.16 -6.98 -22.33
C ILE A 161 -32.49 -7.62 -21.91
N GLY A 162 -33.33 -6.83 -21.24
CA GLY A 162 -34.73 -7.13 -21.06
C GLY A 162 -35.46 -6.75 -22.34
N ASP A 163 -35.36 -7.61 -23.35
CA ASP A 163 -36.34 -7.66 -24.43
C ASP A 163 -37.60 -8.34 -23.87
N SER A 164 -38.68 -7.57 -23.70
CA SER A 164 -40.10 -7.87 -24.03
C SER A 164 -41.06 -6.93 -23.30
#